data_AF-A0A4R2BCK8-F1
#
_entry.id   AF-A0A4R2BCK8-F1
#
_cell.length_a   1.000
_cell.length_b   1.000
_cell.length_c   1.000
_cell.angle_alpha   90.00
_cell.angle_beta   90.00
_cell.angle_gamma   90.00
#
_symmetry.space_group_name_H-M   'P 1'
#
loop_
_entity.id
_entity.type
_entity.pdbx_description
1 polymer ?
#
loop_
_entity_poly.entity_id
_entity_poly.type
_entity_poly.pdbx_seq_one_letter_code
_entity_poly.pdbx_strand_id
1 'polypeptide(L)' 'MDKKEYSFNFRQEQFFDLIRRTYEKGLNDQEMTVEKLLKDLQIDLKNTIVK' A
#
# COMPACT_ATOMS: atom_id res chain seq x y z
N MET A 1 19.92 -2.46 20.92
CA MET A 1 18.75 -2.11 20.11
C MET A 1 18.13 -3.41 19.65
N ASP A 2 17.04 -3.83 20.27
CA ASP A 2 16.28 -4.99 19.84
C ASP A 2 15.73 -4.69 18.44
N LYS A 3 16.29 -5.37 17.42
CA LYS A 3 15.68 -5.40 16.10
C LYS A 3 14.37 -6.15 16.25
N LYS A 4 13.25 -5.43 16.36
CA LYS A 4 11.93 -6.01 16.16
C LYS A 4 11.96 -6.66 14.78
N GLU A 5 12.02 -7.99 14.75
CA GLU A 5 11.79 -8.76 13.53
C GLU A 5 10.36 -8.47 13.09
N TYR A 6 10.22 -7.54 12.13
CA TYR A 6 8.98 -7.42 11.39
C TYR A 6 8.89 -8.67 10.52
N SER A 7 8.09 -9.65 10.93
CA SER A 7 7.73 -10.76 10.06
C SER A 7 6.91 -10.19 8.91
N PHE A 8 7.56 -9.92 7.79
CA PHE A 8 6.91 -9.42 6.59
C PHE A 8 6.09 -10.57 5.97
N ASN A 9 4.89 -10.79 6.50
CA ASN A 9 3.97 -11.82 6.01
C ASN A 9 3.10 -11.27 4.86
N PHE A 10 3.73 -10.51 3.97
CA PHE A 10 3.08 -9.89 2.83
C PHE A 10 3.32 -10.75 1.60
N ARG A 11 2.29 -11.50 1.22
CA ARG A 11 2.37 -12.36 0.03
C ARG A 11 2.43 -11.49 -1.22
N GLN A 12 3.20 -11.95 -2.20
CA GLN A 12 3.39 -11.26 -3.48
C GLN A 12 2.06 -10.94 -4.18
N GLU A 13 1.07 -11.83 -4.08
CA GLU A 13 -0.29 -11.62 -4.60
C GLU A 13 -0.98 -10.41 -3.96
N GLN A 14 -0.83 -10.25 -2.64
CA GLN A 14 -1.42 -9.12 -1.90
C GLN A 14 -0.76 -7.79 -2.29
N PHE A 15 0.53 -7.82 -2.64
CA PHE A 15 1.21 -6.66 -3.21
C PHE A 15 0.65 -6.29 -4.58
N PHE A 16 0.56 -7.25 -5.50
CA PHE A 16 0.04 -6.98 -6.84
C PHE A 16 -1.40 -6.49 -6.80
N ASP A 17 -2.23 -7.06 -5.92
CA ASP A 17 -3.60 -6.59 -5.68
C ASP A 17 -3.64 -5.15 -5.14
N LEU A 18 -2.73 -4.79 -4.23
CA LEU A 18 -2.63 -3.43 -3.72
C LEU A 18 -2.28 -2.45 -4.84
N ILE A 19 -1.23 -2.74 -5.61
CA ILE A 19 -0.79 -1.88 -6.72
C ILE A 19 -1.89 -1.75 -7.78
N ARG A 20 -2.59 -2.83 -8.12
CA ARG A 20 -3.73 -2.80 -9.05
C ARG A 20 -4.82 -1.86 -8.55
N ARG A 21 -5.25 -1.98 -7.29
CA ARG A 21 -6.28 -1.11 -6.71
C ARG A 21 -5.85 0.35 -6.67
N THR A 22 -4.59 0.63 -6.35
CA THR A 22 -4.04 2.00 -6.37
C THR A 22 -4.07 2.58 -7.79
N TYR A 23 -3.70 1.79 -8.81
CA TYR A 23 -3.77 2.22 -10.21
C TYR A 23 -5.22 2.49 -10.64
N GLU A 24 -6.14 1.56 -10.38
CA GLU A 24 -7.56 1.71 -10.70
C GLU A 24 -8.17 2.93 -10.00
N LYS A 25 -7.77 3.21 -8.75
CA LYS A 25 -8.20 4.42 -8.02
C LYS A 25 -7.75 5.69 -8.74
N GLY A 26 -6.50 5.75 -9.19
CA GLY A 26 -5.96 6.89 -9.94
C GLY A 26 -6.60 7.12 -11.30
N LEU A 27 -7.17 6.09 -11.93
CA LEU A 27 -7.90 6.22 -13.20
C LEU A 27 -9.35 6.70 -13.04
N ASN A 28 -10.02 6.26 -11.97
CA ASN A 28 -11.47 6.43 -11.83
C ASN A 28 -11.87 7.63 -10.96
N ASP A 29 -10.99 8.09 -10.07
CA ASP A 29 -11.30 9.18 -9.13
C ASP A 29 -10.84 10.53 -9.71
N GLN A 30 -11.80 11.35 -10.13
CA GLN A 30 -11.56 12.65 -10.76
C GLN A 30 -10.97 13.71 -9.81
N GLU A 31 -11.09 13.51 -8.49
CA GLU A 31 -10.53 14.41 -7.48
C GLU A 31 -9.20 13.91 -6.89
N MET A 32 -8.74 12.75 -7.39
CA MET A 32 -7.50 12.14 -6.97
C MET A 32 -6.30 12.91 -7.51
N THR A 33 -5.36 13.22 -6.63
CA THR A 33 -4.05 13.75 -7.01
C THR A 33 -3.00 12.67 -6.83
N VAL A 34 -1.89 12.78 -7.56
CA VAL A 34 -0.73 11.88 -7.38
C VAL A 34 -0.26 11.87 -5.92
N GLU A 35 -0.29 13.03 -5.24
CA GLU A 35 0.08 13.14 -3.83
C GLU A 35 -0.84 12.34 -2.90
N LYS A 36 -2.16 12.46 -3.07
CA LYS A 36 -3.14 11.69 -2.29
C LYS A 36 -2.98 10.19 -2.56
N LEU A 37 -2.79 9.82 -3.83
CA LEU A 37 -2.59 8.43 -4.26
C LEU A 37 -1.37 7.79 -3.57
N LEU A 38 -0.25 8.52 -3.53
CA LEU A 38 0.98 8.06 -2.89
C LEU A 38 0.86 8.00 -1.37
N LYS A 39 0.17 8.96 -0.74
CA LYS A 39 -0.12 8.93 0.70
C LYS A 39 -0.95 7.71 1.07
N ASP A 40 -2.00 7.43 0.32
CA ASP A 40 -2.85 6.26 0.55
C ASP A 40 -2.06 4.95 0.38
N LEU A 41 -1.26 4.84 -0.69
CA LEU A 41 -0.40 3.68 -0.91
C LEU A 41 0.60 3.45 0.24
N GLN A 42 1.21 4.52 0.77
CA GLN A 42 2.10 4.41 1.92
C GLN A 42 1.39 3.92 3.18
N ILE A 43 0.15 4.35 3.42
CA ILE A 43 -0.66 3.89 4.54
C ILE A 43 -0.97 2.41 4.40
N ASP A 44 -1.42 1.98 3.21
CA ASP A 44 -1.77 0.58 2.94
C ASP A 44 -0.57 -0.36 3.08
N LEU A 45 0.61 0.05 2.58
CA LEU A 45 1.85 -0.71 2.76
C LEU A 45 2.23 -0.85 4.23
N LYS A 46 2.16 0.24 5.02
CA LYS A 46 2.45 0.20 6.46
C LYS A 46 1.50 -0.73 7.21
N ASN A 47 0.20 -0.64 6.90
CA ASN A 47 -0.82 -1.50 7.50
C ASN A 47 -0.60 -2.98 7.20
N THR A 48 0.14 -3.30 6.15
CA THR A 48 0.44 -4.67 5.77
C THR A 48 1.72 -5.22 6.42
N ILE A 49 2.63 -4.33 6.85
CA ILE A 49 3.85 -4.69 7.60
C ILE A 49 3.55 -4.88 9.09
N VAL A 50 2.53 -4.20 9.61
CA VAL A 50 2.18 -4.16 11.04
C VAL A 50 1.12 -5.21 11.42
N LYS A 51 0.52 -5.89 10.44
CA LYS A 51 -0.38 -7.04 10.64
C LYS A 51 0.38 -8.35 10.67
#